data_AF-A0A535IP52-F1
#
_entry.id   AF-A0A535IP52-F1
#
_cell.length_a   1.000
_cell.length_b   1.000
_cell.length_c   1.000
_cell.angle_alpha   90.00
_cell.angle_beta   90.00
_cell.angle_gamma   90.00
#
_symmetry.space_group_name_H-M   'P 1'
#
loop_
_entity.id
_entity.type
_entity.pdbx_description
1 polymer ?
#
loop_
_entity_poly.entity_id
_entity_poly.type
_entity_poly.pdbx_seq_one_letter_code
_entity_poly.pdbx_strand_id
1 'polypeptide(L)' 'MTQSKYEMISVEEALRIVLAQVQPLTAALVPLQDAQSLVMAESVLASEDMPPFAAAGVDGFA' A
#
# COMPACT_ATOMS: atom_id res chain seq x y z
N MET A 1 23.44 28.59 28.59
CA MET A 1 22.75 27.55 27.79
C MET A 1 21.40 28.12 27.39
N THR A 2 21.17 28.35 26.09
CA THR A 2 19.91 28.91 25.60
C THR A 2 18.84 27.82 25.66
N GLN A 3 17.79 28.04 26.43
CA GLN A 3 16.68 27.09 26.52
C GLN A 3 15.85 27.15 25.23
N SER A 4 15.32 26.01 24.78
CA SER A 4 14.39 25.95 23.64
C SER A 4 13.13 26.75 23.95
N LYS A 5 12.63 27.51 22.96
CA LYS A 5 11.34 28.23 23.05
C LYS A 5 10.12 27.30 22.96
N TYR A 6 10.35 26.02 22.66
CA TYR A 6 9.32 25.00 22.52
C TYR A 6 9.35 24.07 23.73
N GLU A 7 8.17 23.78 24.28
CA GLU A 7 8.01 22.80 25.35
C GLU A 7 8.39 21.40 24.87
N MET A 8 8.98 20.62 25.77
CA MET A 8 9.23 19.20 25.51
C MET A 8 7.90 18.46 25.55
N ILE A 9 7.59 17.76 24.47
CA ILE A 9 6.41 16.90 24.36
C ILE A 9 6.82 15.43 24.48
N SER A 10 5.86 14.56 24.80
CA SER A 10 6.12 13.12 24.79
C SER A 10 6.30 12.60 23.36
N VAL A 11 6.89 11.41 23.22
CA VAL A 11 7.09 10.76 21.92
C VAL A 11 5.74 10.44 21.26
N GLU A 12 4.75 10.03 22.05
CA GLU A 12 3.40 9.73 21.57
C GLU A 12 2.73 10.98 21.00
N GLU A 13 2.89 12.13 21.67
CA GLU A 13 2.37 13.40 21.17
C GLU A 13 3.09 13.84 19.89
N ALA A 14 4.42 13.73 19.85
CA ALA A 14 5.18 14.03 18.64
C ALA A 14 4.72 13.17 17.45
N LEU A 15 4.54 11.87 17.67
CA LEU A 15 4.06 10.95 16.64
C LEU A 15 2.65 11.31 16.15
N ARG A 16 1.73 11.63 17.07
CA ARG A 16 0.37 12.09 16.70
C ARG A 16 0.41 13.33 15.82
N ILE A 17 1.20 14.33 16.21
CA ILE A 17 1.33 15.58 15.45
C ILE A 17 1.87 15.30 14.05
N VAL A 18 2.93 14.49 13.92
CA VAL A 18 3.50 14.15 12.62
C VAL A 18 2.48 13.43 11.75
N LEU A 19 1.84 12.37 12.25
CA LEU A 19 0.87 11.60 11.48
C LEU A 19 -0.38 12.41 11.10
N ALA A 20 -0.80 13.37 11.93
CA ALA A 20 -1.93 14.26 11.63
C ALA A 20 -1.62 15.26 10.51
N GLN A 21 -0.35 15.62 10.31
CA GLN A 21 0.08 16.57 9.28
C GLN A 21 0.42 15.90 7.95
N VAL A 22 0.78 14.61 7.97
CA VAL A 22 1.11 13.86 6.75
C VAL A 22 -0.16 13.54 5.97
N GLN A 23 -0.14 13.85 4.68
CA GLN A 23 -1.18 13.46 3.73
C GLN A 23 -0.60 12.42 2.76
N PRO A 24 -1.37 11.40 2.36
CA PRO A 24 -0.96 10.49 1.29
C PRO A 24 -0.64 11.26 0.01
N LEU A 25 0.34 10.76 -0.74
CA LEU A 25 0.63 11.29 -2.07
C LEU A 25 -0.51 10.96 -3.03
N THR A 26 -0.67 11.77 -4.08
CA THR A 26 -1.61 11.47 -5.16
C THR A 26 -1.20 10.16 -5.84
N ALA A 27 -2.17 9.26 -6.03
CA ALA A 27 -1.97 8.02 -6.76
C ALA A 27 -1.56 8.28 -8.21
N ALA A 28 -0.73 7.41 -8.75
CA ALA A 28 -0.29 7.46 -10.14
C ALA A 28 -0.39 6.08 -10.78
N LEU A 29 -0.70 6.05 -12.07
CA LEU A 29 -0.58 4.84 -12.87
C LEU A 29 0.88 4.66 -13.23
N VAL A 30 1.42 3.49 -12.87
CA VAL A 30 2.80 3.11 -13.15
C VAL A 30 2.82 1.77 -13.91
N PRO A 31 3.88 1.51 -14.70
CA PRO A 31 4.09 0.18 -15.24
C PRO A 31 4.24 -0.87 -14.12
N LEU A 32 3.76 -2.10 -14.37
CA LEU A 32 3.76 -3.16 -13.35
C LEU A 32 5.17 -3.48 -12.84
N GLN A 33 6.17 -3.46 -13.71
CA GLN A 33 7.56 -3.70 -13.34
C GLN A 33 8.12 -2.66 -12.35
N ASP A 34 7.54 -1.45 -12.32
CA ASP A 34 7.95 -0.35 -11.45
C ASP A 34 7.10 -0.27 -10.17
N ALA A 35 6.11 -1.15 -10.03
CA ALA A 35 5.17 -1.14 -8.90
C ALA A 35 5.75 -1.75 -7.61
N GLN A 36 6.94 -2.35 -7.67
CA GLN A 36 7.57 -2.95 -6.49
C GLN A 36 7.74 -1.90 -5.38
N SER A 37 7.38 -2.27 -4.15
CA SER A 37 7.41 -1.39 -2.96
C SER A 37 6.41 -0.23 -2.94
N LEU A 38 5.55 -0.09 -3.95
CA LEU A 38 4.41 0.84 -3.88
C LEU A 38 3.22 0.22 -3.12
N VAL A 39 2.33 1.09 -2.67
CA VAL A 39 1.05 0.70 -2.06
C VAL A 39 -0.05 0.85 -3.11
N MET A 40 -0.92 -0.16 -3.24
CA MET A 40 -2.05 -0.09 -4.17
C MET A 40 -3.02 1.01 -3.76
N ALA A 41 -3.41 1.86 -4.71
CA ALA A 41 -4.35 2.94 -4.48
C ALA A 41 -5.82 2.48 -4.49
N GLU A 42 -6.10 1.31 -5.07
CA GLU A 42 -7.43 0.72 -5.19
C GLU A 42 -7.38 -0.80 -5.11
N SER A 43 -8.53 -1.42 -4.85
CA SER A 43 -8.68 -2.88 -4.88
C SER A 43 -8.61 -3.39 -6.32
N VAL A 44 -7.93 -4.53 -6.52
CA VAL A 44 -7.91 -5.24 -7.81
C VAL A 44 -8.76 -6.49 -7.72
N LEU A 45 -9.68 -6.65 -8.66
CA LEU A 45 -10.59 -7.79 -8.77
C LEU A 45 -10.26 -8.56 -10.05
N ALA A 46 -10.34 -9.90 -10.00
CA ALA A 46 -10.22 -10.71 -11.19
C ALA A 46 -11.42 -10.43 -12.12
N SER A 47 -11.14 -10.20 -13.40
CA SER A 47 -12.19 -9.99 -14.40
C SER A 47 -12.81 -11.31 -14.90
N GLU A 48 -12.13 -12.42 -14.68
CA GLU A 48 -12.51 -13.75 -15.16
C GLU A 48 -11.99 -14.85 -14.23
N ASP A 49 -12.59 -16.03 -14.32
CA ASP A 49 -12.10 -17.24 -13.65
C ASP A 49 -10.76 -17.68 -14.25
N MET A 50 -9.91 -18.33 -13.44
CA MET A 50 -8.64 -18.88 -13.91
C MET A 50 -8.43 -20.32 -13.42
N PRO A 51 -8.53 -21.33 -14.31
CA PRO A 51 -8.82 -21.23 -15.74
C PRO A 51 -10.29 -20.88 -16.01
N PRO A 52 -10.60 -20.20 -17.14
CA PRO A 52 -11.98 -19.85 -17.50
C PRO A 52 -12.77 -21.04 -18.10
N PHE A 53 -12.24 -22.25 -18.02
CA PHE A 53 -12.84 -23.47 -18.55
C PHE A 53 -12.42 -24.69 -17.71
N ALA A 54 -13.09 -25.81 -17.88
CA ALA A 54 -12.73 -27.07 -17.23
C ALA A 54 -11.36 -27.57 -17.75
N ALA A 55 -10.31 -27.26 -17.00
CA ALA A 55 -8.95 -27.73 -17.30
C ALA A 55 -8.65 -29.04 -16.56
N ALA A 56 -8.04 -29.99 -17.27
CA ALA A 56 -7.51 -31.19 -16.63
C ALA A 56 -6.36 -30.80 -15.70
N GLY A 57 -6.42 -31.25 -14.44
CA GLY A 57 -5.33 -31.06 -13.48
C GLY A 57 -4.23 -32.10 -13.59
N VAL A 58 -4.45 -33.16 -14.37
CA VAL A 58 -3.54 -34.30 -14.57
C VAL A 58 -3.65 -34.81 -15.99
N ASP A 59 -2.60 -35.52 -16.43
CA ASP A 59 -2.63 -36.27 -17.68
C ASP A 59 -3.54 -37.50 -17.54
N GLY A 60 -4.45 -37.71 -18.50
CA GLY A 60 -5.41 -38.82 -18.45
C GLY A 60 -6.51 -38.69 -19.51
N PHE A 61 -7.63 -39.38 -19.27
CA PHE A 61 -8.83 -39.35 -20.13
C PHE A 61 -10.04 -38.91 -19.30
N ALA A 62 -10.96 -38.16 -19.92
CA ALA A 62 -12.20 -37.66 -19.31
C ALA A 62 -13.25 -38.75 -19.12
#